data_AF-A0A847FW65-F1
#
_entry.id   AF-A0A847FW65-F1
#
_cell.length_a   1.000
_cell.length_b   1.000
_cell.length_c   1.000
_cell.angle_alpha   90.00
_cell.angle_beta   90.00
_cell.angle_gamma   90.00
#
_symmetry.space_group_name_H-M   'P 1'
#
loop_
_entity.id
_entity.type
_entity.pdbx_description
1 polymer ?
#
loop_
_entity_poly.entity_id
_entity_poly.type
_entity_poly.pdbx_seq_one_letter_code
_entity_poly.pdbx_strand_id
1 'polypeptide(L)' 'MHTIETLSGLIPICAWCGRKIEDEDGNWVPVEAYIQAHSHAQFTHGMCPDCFTRMKEDAVRTLRSRNAGSTPDG' A
#
# COMPACT_ATOMS: atom_id res chain seq x y z
N MET A 1 7.31 -8.55 -21.86
CA MET A 1 8.62 -7.88 -21.65
C MET A 1 8.33 -6.60 -20.91
N HIS A 2 8.87 -6.41 -19.70
CA HIS A 2 8.66 -5.18 -18.93
C HIS A 2 9.83 -4.24 -19.22
N THR A 3 9.55 -3.10 -19.85
CA THR A 3 10.53 -2.03 -20.02
C THR A 3 10.58 -1.25 -18.71
N ILE A 4 11.79 -1.01 -18.19
CA ILE A 4 11.99 -0.21 -16.97
C ILE A 4 12.36 1.20 -17.41
N GLU A 5 11.49 2.18 -17.13
CA GLU A 5 11.83 3.59 -17.25
C GLU A 5 12.60 4.05 -16.02
N THR A 6 13.64 4.87 -16.20
CA THR A 6 14.50 5.31 -15.11
C THR A 6 14.17 6.73 -14.70
N LEU A 7 13.75 6.91 -13.44
CA LEU A 7 13.73 8.22 -12.78
C LEU A 7 15.14 8.55 -12.29
N SER A 8 15.63 9.77 -12.58
CA SER A 8 16.99 10.22 -12.26
C SER A 8 16.98 11.57 -11.55
N GLY A 9 17.90 11.76 -10.59
CA GLY A 9 18.05 13.00 -9.83
C GLY A 9 17.70 12.85 -8.35
N LEU A 10 17.58 13.98 -7.64
CA LEU A 10 17.15 14.01 -6.24
C LEU A 10 15.63 14.20 -6.18
N ILE A 11 14.92 13.21 -5.66
CA ILE A 11 13.46 13.27 -5.48
C ILE A 11 13.17 13.51 -3.99
N PRO A 12 12.63 14.69 -3.62
CA PRO A 12 12.33 14.99 -2.23
C PRO A 12 11.15 14.14 -1.73
N ILE A 13 11.42 13.27 -0.75
CA ILE A 13 10.43 12.39 -0.12
C ILE A 13 10.19 12.79 1.34
N CYS A 14 8.96 12.59 1.82
CA CYS A 14 8.61 12.92 3.19
C CYS A 14 9.41 12.08 4.18
N ALA A 15 10.25 12.72 5.00
CA ALA A 15 11.13 12.04 5.95
C ALA A 15 10.40 11.24 7.04
N TRP A 16 9.13 11.56 7.32
CA TRP A 16 8.35 10.86 8.33
C TRP A 16 7.65 9.61 7.80
N CYS A 17 6.95 9.73 6.66
CA CYS A 17 6.10 8.65 6.16
C CYS A 17 6.69 7.90 4.96
N GLY A 18 7.64 8.48 4.22
CA GLY A 18 8.20 7.88 3.01
C GLY A 18 7.21 7.58 1.89
N ARG A 19 5.95 8.04 2.01
CA ARG A 19 4.84 7.73 1.08
C ARG A 19 4.42 8.91 0.21
N LYS A 20 5.05 10.07 0.38
CA LYS A 20 4.73 11.29 -0.35
C LYS A 20 5.99 11.94 -0.91
N ILE A 21 5.87 12.52 -2.10
CA ILE A 21 6.88 13.30 -2.80
C ILE A 21 6.42 14.76 -2.87
N GLU A 22 7.34 15.70 -2.74
CA GLU A 22 7.09 17.11 -3.02
C GLU A 22 7.24 17.34 -4.54
N ASP A 23 6.18 17.78 -5.19
CA ASP A 23 6.15 18.04 -6.65
C ASP A 23 6.75 19.41 -7.02
N GLU A 24 6.76 19.74 -8.31
CA GLU A 24 7.32 20.99 -8.84
C GLU A 24 6.61 22.25 -8.32
N ASP A 25 5.35 22.11 -7.87
CA ASP A 25 4.53 23.18 -7.32
C ASP A 25 4.63 23.26 -5.78
N GLY A 26 5.44 22.39 -5.16
CA GLY A 26 5.62 22.31 -3.71
C GLY A 26 4.49 21.57 -2.97
N ASN A 27 3.64 20.82 -3.69
CA ASN A 27 2.59 20.01 -3.08
C ASN A 27 3.11 18.62 -2.71
N TRP A 28 2.59 18.08 -1.60
CA TRP A 28 2.91 16.72 -1.15
C TRP A 28 1.91 15.70 -1.70
N VAL A 29 2.29 15.01 -2.77
CA VAL A 29 1.47 14.02 -3.47
C VAL A 29 1.89 12.59 -3.14
N PRO A 30 1.00 11.58 -3.26
CA PRO A 30 1.39 10.18 -3.15
C PRO A 30 2.48 9.79 -4.15
N VAL A 31 3.40 8.90 -3.75
CA VAL A 31 4.49 8.42 -4.62
C VAL A 31 3.95 7.82 -5.92
N GLU A 32 2.85 7.08 -5.85
CA GLU A 32 2.22 6.45 -7.00
C GLU A 32 1.69 7.48 -8.01
N ALA A 33 1.13 8.59 -7.51
CA ALA A 33 0.63 9.67 -8.34
C ALA A 33 1.77 10.38 -9.08
N TYR A 34 2.87 10.66 -8.37
CA TYR A 34 4.07 11.25 -8.97
C TYR A 34 4.64 10.33 -10.07
N ILE A 35 4.84 9.04 -9.78
CA ILE A 35 5.39 8.11 -10.77
C ILE A 35 4.48 7.98 -12.00
N GLN A 36 3.15 7.93 -11.84
CA GLN A 36 2.22 7.91 -12.97
C GLN A 36 2.26 9.19 -13.81
N ALA A 37 2.44 10.35 -13.18
CA ALA A 37 2.52 11.63 -13.89
C ALA A 37 3.83 11.80 -14.67
N HIS A 38 4.92 11.17 -14.20
CA HIS A 38 6.27 11.33 -14.75
C HIS A 38 6.82 10.09 -15.49
N SER A 39 5.99 9.06 -15.75
CA SER A 39 6.39 7.87 -16.50
C SER A 39 5.19 7.21 -17.20
N HIS A 40 5.45 6.18 -18.01
CA HIS A 40 4.39 5.34 -18.57
C HIS A 40 3.96 4.18 -17.64
N ALA A 41 4.39 4.18 -16.38
CA ALA A 41 4.06 3.13 -15.43
C ALA A 41 2.58 3.17 -15.03
N GLN A 42 1.96 2.00 -14.93
CA GLN A 42 0.62 1.81 -14.39
C GLN A 42 0.69 0.91 -13.15
N PHE A 43 -0.08 1.24 -12.11
CA PHE A 43 -0.11 0.49 -10.87
C PHE A 43 -1.32 -0.44 -10.84
N THR A 44 -1.10 -1.68 -10.42
CA THR A 44 -2.15 -2.66 -10.14
C THR A 44 -2.12 -3.03 -8.66
N HIS A 45 -3.27 -3.38 -8.10
CA HIS A 45 -3.35 -3.86 -6.72
C HIS A 45 -3.01 -5.35 -6.66
N GLY A 46 -1.93 -5.69 -5.96
CA GLY A 46 -1.53 -7.05 -5.64
C GLY A 46 -1.31 -7.22 -4.14
N MET A 47 -1.31 -8.46 -3.67
CA MET A 47 -1.02 -8.80 -2.28
C MET A 47 0.24 -9.67 -2.23
N CYS A 48 1.25 -9.24 -1.47
CA CYS A 48 2.44 -10.05 -1.27
C CYS A 48 2.13 -11.26 -0.34
N PRO A 49 2.97 -12.31 -0.34
CA PRO A 49 2.76 -13.49 0.50
C PRO A 49 2.64 -13.17 2.00
N ASP A 50 3.38 -12.17 2.49
CA ASP A 50 3.35 -11.77 3.90
C ASP A 50 2.02 -11.11 4.27
N CYS A 51 1.55 -10.19 3.43
CA CYS A 51 0.24 -9.55 3.62
C CYS A 51 -0.89 -10.58 3.55
N PHE A 52 -0.80 -11.55 2.65
CA PHE A 52 -1.78 -12.62 2.55
C PHE A 52 -1.78 -13.52 3.78
N THR A 53 -0.61 -13.81 4.33
CA THR A 53 -0.47 -14.59 5.56
C THR A 53 -1.08 -13.84 6.75
N ARG A 54 -0.73 -12.56 6.94
CA ARG A 54 -1.33 -11.70 7.97
C ARG A 54 -2.84 -11.60 7.85
N MET A 55 -3.35 -11.42 6.63
CA MET A 55 -4.80 -11.39 6.38
C MET A 55 -5.49 -12.69 6.81
N LYS A 56 -4.89 -13.86 6.55
CA LYS A 56 -5.42 -15.15 7.03
C LYS A 56 -5.40 -15.24 8.55
N GLU A 57 -4.31 -14.85 9.19
CA GLU A 57 -4.19 -14.84 10.65
C GLU A 57 -5.24 -13.94 11.30
N ASP A 58 -5.43 -12.74 10.74
CA ASP A 58 -6.46 -11.79 11.15
C ASP A 58 -7.86 -12.39 10.98
N ALA A 59 -8.13 -13.05 9.86
CA ALA A 59 -9.41 -13.72 9.63
C ALA A 59 -9.68 -14.83 10.67
N VAL A 60 -8.68 -15.64 10.99
CA VAL A 60 -8.78 -16.66 12.05
C VAL A 60 -9.04 -16.02 13.42
N ARG A 61 -8.35 -14.92 13.74
CA ARG A 61 -8.57 -14.17 14.99
C ARG A 61 -10.00 -13.65 15.10
N THR A 62 -10.52 -13.06 14.03
CA THR A 62 -11.90 -12.53 13.97
C THR A 62 -12.95 -13.63 14.09
N LEU A 63 -12.76 -14.78 13.44
CA LEU A 63 -13.70 -15.90 13.56
C LEU A 63 -13.71 -16.47 14.99
N ARG A 64 -12.55 -16.58 15.63
CA ARG A 64 -12.45 -17.02 17.03
C ARG A 64 -13.16 -16.06 17.98
N SER A 65 -13.00 -14.74 17.80
CA SER A 65 -13.69 -13.76 18.65
C SER A 65 -15.20 -13.77 18.48
N ARG A 66 -15.70 -14.07 17.26
CA ARG A 66 -17.15 -14.20 17.01
C ARG A 66 -17.76 -15.43 17.67
N ASN A 67 -17.08 -16.57 17.60
CA ASN A 67 -17.59 -17.83 18.18
C ASN A 67 -17.53 -17.84 19.72
N ALA A 68 -16.72 -16.96 20.33
CA ALA A 68 -16.68 -16.80 21.78
C ALA A 68 -17.89 -16.02 22.36
N GLY A 69 -18.72 -15.40 21.51
CA GLY A 69 -19.88 -14.60 21.92
C GLY A 69 -21.24 -15.28 21.72
N SER A 70 -21.29 -16.50 21.18
CA SER A 70 -22.54 -17.25 21.05
C SER A 70 -22.76 -18.12 22.30
N THR A 71 -23.22 -17.51 23.39
CA THR A 71 -24.04 -18.26 24.36
C THR A 71 -25.33 -18.67 23.66
N PRO A 72 -25.81 -19.93 23.79
CA PRO A 72 -27.16 -20.23 23.37
C PRO A 72 -28.08 -19.44 24.30
N ASP A 73 -28.79 -18.45 23.75
CA ASP A 73 -29.95 -17.88 24.43
C ASP A 73 -30.92 -19.04 24.69
N GLY A 74 -31.09 -19.37 25.97
CA GLY A 74 -32.18 -20.19 26.48
C GLY A 74 -33.29 -19.28 26.99
#